data_AF-A0A210PRP5-F1
#
_entry.id   AF-A0A210PRP5-F1
#
_cell.length_a   1.000
_cell.length_b   1.000
_cell.length_c   1.000
_cell.angle_alpha   90.00
_cell.angle_beta   90.00
_cell.angle_gamma   90.00
#
_symmetry.space_group_name_H-M   'P 1'
#
loop_
_entity.id
_entity.type
_entity.pdbx_description
1 polymer ?
#
loop_
_entity_poly.entity_id
_entity_poly.type
_entity_poly.pdbx_seq_one_letter_code
_entity_poly.pdbx_strand_id
1 'polypeptide(L)'
;MHLVYFYANVTPAVRTAYWPIRLQLGVDLWEIPENVYTSKFNLTMKLTLFVLAICLSVAMAEETTAPPPAFNRLCKCSKELHQVCGDDGITYDNDCLRRCNFVGLLHEGECEEDLCICNRRYNPVCGDDGITYVNDCEMECKYVTV
;
A
#
# COMPACT_ATOMS: atom_id res chain seq x y z
N MET A 1 19.61 24.24 28.78
CA MET A 1 18.27 24.66 29.25
C MET A 1 17.46 25.01 28.01
N HIS A 2 16.51 24.13 27.65
CA HIS A 2 15.50 24.23 26.59
C HIS A 2 15.84 24.95 25.28
N LEU A 3 16.22 24.17 24.26
CA LEU A 3 15.89 24.48 22.87
C LEU A 3 14.38 24.22 22.70
N VAL A 4 13.62 25.27 22.45
CA VAL A 4 12.20 25.17 22.05
C VAL A 4 12.18 25.03 20.53
N TYR A 5 11.66 23.91 20.04
CA TYR A 5 11.52 23.61 18.61
C TYR A 5 10.59 24.63 17.93
N PHE A 6 11.05 25.19 16.80
CA PHE A 6 10.27 26.05 15.94
C PHE A 6 9.19 25.23 15.22
N TYR A 7 7.94 25.69 15.30
CA TYR A 7 6.89 25.30 14.35
C TYR A 7 7.22 25.93 13.00
N ALA A 8 7.43 25.10 11.97
CA ALA A 8 7.51 25.57 10.60
C ALA A 8 6.56 24.72 9.73
N ASN A 9 5.31 25.18 9.64
CA ASN A 9 4.41 24.86 8.54
C ASN A 9 4.91 25.60 7.30
N VAL A 10 5.47 24.91 6.31
CA VAL A 10 5.57 25.47 4.95
C VAL A 10 5.47 24.36 3.90
N THR A 11 4.35 24.33 3.18
CA THR A 11 4.27 23.97 1.76
C THR A 11 3.72 25.20 1.01
N PRO A 12 3.74 25.26 -0.32
CA PRO A 12 4.80 24.94 -1.27
C PRO A 12 5.09 26.15 -2.21
N ALA A 13 6.00 25.94 -3.17
CA ALA A 13 6.04 26.59 -4.48
C ALA A 13 6.80 27.95 -4.64
N VAL A 14 7.80 27.89 -5.54
CA VAL A 14 8.27 28.94 -6.46
C VAL A 14 9.11 30.09 -5.83
N ARG A 15 10.40 30.18 -6.16
CA ARG A 15 10.96 31.02 -7.24
C ARG A 15 12.49 31.20 -7.11
N THR A 16 13.17 30.89 -8.21
CA THR A 16 14.33 31.61 -8.81
C THR A 16 15.68 31.74 -8.10
N ALA A 17 16.69 31.35 -8.89
CA ALA A 17 18.11 31.59 -8.75
C ALA A 17 18.49 33.04 -8.43
N TYR A 18 19.34 33.19 -7.42
CA TYR A 18 20.30 34.30 -7.31
C TYR A 18 21.62 33.77 -6.73
N TRP A 19 22.66 33.77 -7.55
CA TRP A 19 24.08 33.86 -7.16
C TRP A 19 24.56 35.24 -7.67
N PRO A 20 25.65 35.91 -7.19
CA PRO A 20 26.64 35.61 -6.14
C PRO A 20 26.66 36.65 -5.00
N ILE A 21 27.14 36.29 -3.80
CA ILE A 21 28.04 37.18 -3.06
C ILE A 21 29.26 36.37 -2.63
N ARG A 22 30.36 36.70 -3.30
CA ARG A 22 31.72 36.24 -3.07
C ARG A 22 32.24 36.98 -1.82
N LEU A 23 32.19 36.34 -0.66
CA LEU A 23 32.99 36.78 0.50
C LEU A 23 34.27 35.94 0.53
N GLN A 24 35.33 36.59 0.06
CA GLN A 24 36.70 36.11 0.05
C GLN A 24 37.22 36.08 1.50
N LEU A 25 37.07 34.96 2.19
CA LEU A 25 37.95 34.61 3.31
C LEU A 25 38.51 33.22 3.01
N GLY A 26 39.78 33.23 2.58
CA GLY A 26 40.50 32.04 2.18
C GLY A 26 40.63 31.06 3.34
N VAL A 27 40.12 29.86 3.11
CA VAL A 27 40.74 28.63 3.56
C VAL A 27 40.63 27.69 2.36
N ASP A 28 41.78 27.48 1.75
CA ASP A 28 41.94 26.61 0.61
C ASP A 28 41.49 25.19 0.93
N LEU A 29 40.94 24.58 -0.12
CA LEU A 29 40.73 23.16 -0.30
C LEU A 29 41.80 22.33 0.43
N TRP A 30 41.44 21.77 1.58
CA TRP A 30 41.85 20.40 1.85
C TRP A 30 40.75 19.54 1.24
N GLU A 31 41.08 18.95 0.10
CA GLU A 31 40.44 17.74 -0.38
C GLU A 31 40.40 16.76 0.80
N ILE A 32 39.20 16.41 1.27
CA ILE A 32 39.07 15.12 1.95
C ILE A 32 39.21 14.12 0.81
N PRO A 33 40.29 13.31 0.71
CA PRO A 33 40.33 12.30 -0.31
C PRO A 33 39.16 11.34 -0.08
N GLU A 34 38.37 11.07 -1.11
CA GLU A 34 37.30 10.04 -1.14
C GLU A 34 37.85 8.60 -0.91
N ASN A 35 39.09 8.48 -0.43
CA ASN A 35 39.91 7.30 -0.54
C ASN A 35 40.15 6.62 0.81
N VAL A 36 39.59 7.14 1.91
CA VAL A 36 39.74 6.53 3.25
C VAL A 36 38.65 5.49 3.55
N TYR A 37 37.69 5.28 2.65
CA TYR A 37 36.62 4.27 2.79
C TYR A 37 36.61 3.16 1.73
N THR A 38 37.69 2.97 0.96
CA THR A 38 37.68 2.01 -0.17
C THR A 38 38.83 1.01 -0.24
N SER A 39 39.64 0.85 0.82
CA SER A 39 40.87 0.03 0.75
C SER A 39 40.89 -1.30 1.54
N LYS A 40 39.85 -1.65 2.32
CA LYS A 40 39.85 -2.95 3.05
C LYS A 40 38.53 -3.72 3.04
N PHE A 41 37.72 -3.51 2.01
CA PHE A 41 36.52 -4.31 1.81
C PHE A 41 36.62 -5.06 0.49
N ASN A 42 36.89 -6.36 0.60
CA ASN A 42 36.93 -7.29 -0.51
C ASN A 42 35.63 -7.21 -1.31
N LEU A 43 35.72 -7.52 -2.61
CA LEU A 43 34.57 -7.51 -3.53
C LEU A 43 33.38 -8.29 -2.96
N THR A 44 33.64 -9.41 -2.29
CA THR A 44 32.66 -10.22 -1.55
C THR A 44 31.91 -9.41 -0.49
N MET A 45 32.60 -8.54 0.25
CA MET A 45 32.00 -7.74 1.30
C MET A 45 31.18 -6.56 0.77
N LYS A 46 31.55 -6.02 -0.40
CA LYS A 46 30.75 -5.02 -1.10
C LYS A 46 29.48 -5.63 -1.70
N LEU A 47 29.60 -6.84 -2.27
CA LEU A 47 28.46 -7.61 -2.77
C LEU A 47 27.50 -8.00 -1.64
N THR A 48 27.99 -8.45 -0.48
CA THR A 48 27.11 -8.82 0.64
C THR A 48 26.38 -7.62 1.22
N LEU A 49 27.04 -6.47 1.36
CA LEU A 49 26.39 -5.23 1.82
C LEU A 49 25.32 -4.74 0.82
N PHE A 50 25.59 -4.85 -0.48
CA PHE A 50 24.64 -4.46 -1.52
C PHE A 50 23.40 -5.38 -1.55
N VAL A 51 23.61 -6.70 -1.43
CA VAL A 51 22.52 -7.68 -1.36
C VAL A 51 21.67 -7.50 -0.09
N LEU A 52 22.28 -7.25 1.07
CA LEU A 52 21.56 -6.97 2.30
C LEU A 52 20.73 -5.68 2.21
N ALA A 53 21.26 -4.62 1.61
CA ALA A 53 20.54 -3.39 1.36
C ALA A 53 19.31 -3.60 0.44
N ILE A 54 19.46 -4.43 -0.61
CA ILE A 54 18.35 -4.80 -1.50
C ILE A 54 17.30 -5.63 -0.75
N CYS A 55 17.71 -6.67 -0.01
CA CYS A 55 16.77 -7.50 0.76
C CYS A 55 15.96 -6.68 1.79
N LEU A 56 16.59 -5.72 2.46
CA LEU A 56 15.90 -4.82 3.39
C LEU A 56 14.90 -3.91 2.68
N SER A 57 15.20 -3.48 1.46
CA SER A 57 14.27 -2.66 0.65
C SER A 57 13.07 -3.46 0.12
N VAL A 58 13.25 -4.77 -0.15
CA VAL A 58 12.18 -5.65 -0.64
C VAL A 58 11.27 -6.13 0.50
N ALA A 59 11.79 -6.29 1.73
CA ALA A 59 10.99 -6.64 2.90
C ALA A 59 9.95 -5.57 3.31
N MET A 60 10.04 -4.36 2.73
CA MET A 60 9.11 -3.25 2.98
C MET A 60 8.15 -2.98 1.82
N ALA A 61 8.15 -3.83 0.79
CA ALA A 61 7.02 -3.85 -0.14
C ALA A 61 5.86 -4.60 0.52
N GLU A 62 5.29 -4.02 1.59
CA GLU A 62 3.90 -4.32 1.92
C GLU A 62 3.09 -3.81 0.73
N GLU A 63 2.38 -4.73 0.10
CA GLU A 63 1.26 -4.41 -0.75
C GLU A 63 0.27 -3.68 0.16
N THR A 64 0.34 -2.36 0.12
CA THR A 64 -0.63 -1.50 0.78
C THR A 64 -1.99 -1.88 0.22
N THR A 65 -2.77 -2.64 0.98
CA THR A 65 -4.21 -2.89 0.77
C THR A 65 -5.02 -1.61 1.02
N ALA A 66 -4.40 -0.44 0.84
CA ALA A 66 -5.10 0.83 0.94
C ALA A 66 -6.14 0.85 -0.19
N PRO A 67 -7.44 1.00 0.13
CA PRO A 67 -8.44 1.13 -0.90
C PRO A 67 -8.07 2.31 -1.81
N PRO A 68 -8.33 2.21 -3.13
CA PRO A 68 -8.03 3.29 -4.06
C PRO A 68 -8.64 4.61 -3.55
N PRO A 69 -7.96 5.75 -3.78
CA PRO A 69 -8.44 7.04 -3.28
C PRO A 69 -9.88 7.27 -3.75
N ALA A 70 -10.79 7.40 -2.79
CA ALA A 70 -12.20 7.63 -3.05
C ALA A 70 -12.33 8.90 -3.91
N PHE A 71 -12.58 8.71 -5.21
CA PHE A 71 -12.92 9.80 -6.10
C PHE A 71 -14.21 10.39 -5.55
N ASN A 72 -14.20 11.67 -5.18
CA ASN A 72 -15.35 12.37 -4.67
C ASN A 72 -16.40 12.53 -5.79
N ARG A 73 -17.11 11.45 -6.09
CA ARG A 73 -18.28 11.41 -6.96
C ARG A 73 -19.49 11.71 -6.09
N LEU A 74 -20.21 12.76 -6.48
CA LEU A 74 -21.54 13.01 -5.97
C LEU A 74 -22.48 11.91 -6.47
N CYS A 75 -22.63 10.84 -5.69
CA CYS A 75 -23.60 9.79 -5.94
C CYS A 75 -25.02 10.36 -5.76
N LYS A 76 -25.81 10.37 -6.84
CA LYS A 76 -27.24 10.70 -6.78
C LYS A 76 -28.05 9.47 -6.37
N CYS A 77 -27.97 9.12 -5.09
CA CYS A 77 -28.71 7.99 -4.52
C CYS A 77 -29.75 8.48 -3.50
N SER A 78 -30.83 7.71 -3.34
CA SER A 78 -31.73 7.87 -2.20
C SER A 78 -31.02 7.46 -0.91
N LYS A 79 -31.55 7.90 0.23
CA LYS A 79 -31.07 7.51 1.57
C LYS A 79 -31.82 6.30 2.13
N GLU A 80 -32.43 5.51 1.25
CA GLU A 80 -33.11 4.28 1.64
C GLU A 80 -32.05 3.25 2.05
N LEU A 81 -32.27 2.59 3.19
CA LEU A 81 -31.36 1.60 3.73
C LEU A 81 -31.83 0.21 3.28
N HIS A 82 -31.21 -0.32 2.23
CA HIS A 82 -31.41 -1.66 1.70
C HIS A 82 -30.03 -2.27 1.45
N GLN A 83 -29.38 -2.68 2.53
CA GLN A 83 -27.97 -3.04 2.51
C GLN A 83 -27.67 -4.18 1.52
N VAL A 84 -26.53 -4.08 0.85
CA VAL A 84 -26.01 -5.08 -0.08
C VAL A 84 -24.51 -5.27 0.16
N CYS A 85 -24.01 -6.48 -0.13
CA CYS A 85 -22.59 -6.78 -0.07
C CYS A 85 -21.97 -6.66 -1.47
N GLY A 86 -20.92 -5.85 -1.59
CA GLY A 86 -20.13 -5.73 -2.81
C GLY A 86 -19.13 -6.87 -2.96
N ASP A 87 -18.72 -7.18 -4.20
CA ASP A 87 -17.64 -8.16 -4.48
C ASP A 87 -16.26 -7.70 -4.01
N ASP A 88 -16.16 -6.46 -3.52
CA ASP A 88 -15.04 -5.90 -2.77
C ASP A 88 -15.08 -6.21 -1.26
N GLY A 89 -16.11 -6.94 -0.79
CA GLY A 89 -16.31 -7.27 0.62
C GLY A 89 -16.80 -6.09 1.47
N ILE A 90 -17.28 -5.00 0.85
CA ILE A 90 -17.79 -3.82 1.54
C ILE A 90 -19.32 -3.82 1.56
N THR A 91 -19.91 -3.57 2.73
CA THR A 91 -21.35 -3.34 2.87
C THR A 91 -21.71 -1.94 2.38
N TYR A 92 -22.62 -1.85 1.41
CA TYR A 92 -23.17 -0.58 0.92
C TYR A 92 -24.58 -0.36 1.49
N ASP A 93 -24.91 0.87 1.90
CA ASP A 93 -26.25 1.21 2.44
C ASP A 93 -27.39 0.87 1.47
N ASN A 94 -27.11 0.90 0.16
CA ASN A 94 -28.03 0.43 -0.88
C ASN A 94 -27.31 0.09 -2.21
N ASP A 95 -28.02 -0.62 -3.09
CA ASP A 95 -27.52 -1.02 -4.42
C ASP A 95 -27.10 0.18 -5.30
N CYS A 96 -27.74 1.35 -5.12
CA CYS A 96 -27.33 2.55 -5.85
C CYS A 96 -25.92 2.99 -5.45
N LEU A 97 -25.60 3.00 -4.15
CA LEU A 97 -24.28 3.38 -3.66
C LEU A 97 -23.21 2.37 -4.09
N ARG A 98 -23.51 1.06 -4.09
CA ARG A 98 -22.62 0.02 -4.64
C ARG A 98 -22.29 0.28 -6.11
N ARG A 99 -23.32 0.44 -6.95
CA ARG A 99 -23.12 0.72 -8.39
C ARG A 99 -22.41 2.04 -8.64
N CYS A 100 -22.64 3.06 -7.81
CA CYS A 100 -21.95 4.34 -7.91
C CYS A 100 -20.42 4.21 -7.71
N ASN A 101 -20.01 3.22 -6.92
CA ASN A 101 -18.61 2.86 -6.69
C ASN A 101 -18.05 1.86 -7.72
N PHE A 102 -18.84 1.44 -8.72
CA PHE A 102 -18.46 0.47 -9.76
C PHE A 102 -18.07 -0.92 -9.23
N VAL A 103 -18.65 -1.28 -8.09
CA VAL A 103 -18.42 -2.58 -7.42
C VAL A 103 -19.51 -3.55 -7.83
N GLY A 104 -19.20 -4.82 -8.07
CA GLY A 104 -20.14 -5.89 -8.40
C GLY A 104 -20.99 -6.30 -7.18
N LEU A 105 -22.13 -6.97 -7.41
CA LEU A 105 -22.98 -7.45 -6.31
C LEU A 105 -22.51 -8.84 -5.93
N LEU A 106 -22.18 -9.03 -4.66
CA LEU A 106 -21.86 -10.34 -4.11
C LEU A 106 -23.14 -11.06 -3.69
N HIS A 107 -23.89 -10.44 -2.77
CA HIS A 107 -25.19 -10.91 -2.32
C HIS A 107 -26.02 -9.75 -1.72
N GLU A 108 -27.32 -9.98 -1.55
CA GLU A 108 -28.20 -9.07 -0.81
C GLU A 108 -27.93 -9.17 0.70
N GLY A 109 -28.17 -8.08 1.44
CA GLY A 109 -27.85 -7.99 2.87
C GLY A 109 -26.46 -7.39 3.14
N GLU A 110 -26.12 -7.20 4.41
CA GLU A 110 -24.77 -6.76 4.79
C GLU A 110 -23.73 -7.85 4.51
N CYS A 111 -22.49 -7.46 4.23
CA CYS A 111 -21.38 -8.40 4.25
C CYS A 111 -21.25 -8.94 5.69
N GLU A 112 -21.64 -10.19 5.89
CA GLU A 112 -21.37 -10.90 7.13
C GLU A 112 -19.95 -11.46 7.04
N GLU A 113 -19.10 -11.15 8.03
CA GLU A 113 -17.69 -11.54 8.00
C GLU A 113 -17.49 -13.06 7.87
N ASP A 114 -18.45 -13.91 8.26
CA ASP A 114 -18.27 -15.37 8.15
C ASP A 114 -19.61 -16.13 8.34
N LEU A 115 -20.61 -15.97 7.46
CA LEU A 115 -21.69 -16.97 7.35
C LEU A 115 -21.61 -17.78 6.06
N CYS A 116 -20.40 -18.26 5.74
CA CYS A 116 -20.29 -19.39 4.83
C CYS A 116 -20.75 -20.66 5.52
N ILE A 117 -22.02 -20.99 5.31
CA ILE A 117 -22.59 -22.27 5.75
C ILE A 117 -22.20 -23.34 4.73
N CYS A 118 -20.97 -23.81 4.84
CA CYS A 118 -20.49 -24.96 4.07
C CYS A 118 -20.62 -26.25 4.87
N ASN A 119 -20.99 -27.32 4.17
CA ASN A 119 -20.84 -28.65 4.75
C ASN A 119 -19.32 -28.95 4.87
N ARG A 120 -18.92 -29.72 5.88
CA ARG A 120 -17.51 -30.12 6.07
C ARG A 120 -17.14 -31.35 5.25
N ARG A 121 -17.81 -31.58 4.11
CA ARG A 121 -17.48 -32.72 3.25
C ARG A 121 -16.14 -32.44 2.59
N TYR A 122 -15.23 -33.40 2.67
CA TYR A 122 -13.95 -33.30 2.00
C TYR A 122 -14.10 -33.70 0.52
N ASN A 123 -13.95 -32.74 -0.39
CA ASN A 123 -13.90 -32.91 -1.85
C ASN A 123 -12.99 -31.82 -2.43
N PRO A 124 -11.66 -31.96 -2.30
CA PRO A 124 -10.76 -30.83 -2.44
C PRO A 124 -10.68 -30.31 -3.88
N VAL A 125 -10.60 -28.99 -4.00
CA VAL A 125 -10.38 -28.28 -5.27
C VAL A 125 -9.21 -27.31 -5.15
N CYS A 126 -8.50 -27.10 -6.25
CA CYS A 126 -7.42 -26.13 -6.34
C CYS A 126 -7.98 -24.86 -6.97
N GLY A 127 -7.86 -23.74 -6.27
CA GLY A 127 -8.18 -22.43 -6.82
C GLY A 127 -7.11 -21.91 -7.78
N ASP A 128 -7.46 -20.89 -8.54
CA ASP A 128 -6.57 -20.10 -9.40
C ASP A 128 -5.54 -19.28 -8.60
N ASP A 129 -5.79 -19.10 -7.31
CA ASP A 129 -4.86 -18.57 -6.30
C ASP A 129 -3.80 -19.59 -5.84
N GLY A 130 -3.89 -20.85 -6.30
CA GLY A 130 -2.98 -21.93 -5.95
C GLY A 130 -3.23 -22.54 -4.57
N ILE A 131 -4.32 -22.19 -3.90
CA ILE A 131 -4.73 -22.75 -2.61
C ILE A 131 -5.64 -23.96 -2.82
N THR A 132 -5.46 -25.01 -2.03
CA THR A 132 -6.39 -26.16 -2.01
C THR A 132 -7.44 -25.94 -0.94
N TYR A 133 -8.71 -25.93 -1.35
CA TYR A 133 -9.87 -25.77 -0.49
C TYR A 133 -10.47 -27.13 -0.10
N VAL A 134 -11.12 -27.20 1.06
CA VAL A 134 -11.74 -28.45 1.59
C VAL A 134 -12.82 -28.98 0.64
N ASN A 135 -13.59 -28.07 0.05
CA ASN A 135 -14.57 -28.35 -1.00
C ASN A 135 -14.90 -27.09 -1.81
N ASP A 136 -15.68 -27.28 -2.87
CA ASP A 136 -16.17 -26.22 -3.77
C ASP A 136 -16.87 -25.09 -3.01
N CYS A 137 -17.69 -25.42 -1.99
CA CYS A 137 -18.38 -24.40 -1.19
C CYS A 137 -17.39 -23.52 -0.42
N GLU A 138 -16.36 -24.11 0.20
CA GLU A 138 -15.34 -23.33 0.92
C GLU A 138 -14.47 -22.48 0.00
N MET A 139 -14.26 -22.91 -1.25
CA MET A 139 -13.58 -22.11 -2.27
C MET A 139 -14.45 -20.94 -2.75
N GLU A 140 -15.70 -21.21 -3.12
CA GLU A 140 -16.68 -20.19 -3.53
C GLU A 140 -16.94 -19.18 -2.40
N CYS A 141 -16.94 -19.65 -1.15
CA CYS A 141 -17.01 -18.82 0.05
C CYS A 141 -15.87 -17.80 0.15
N LYS A 142 -14.70 -18.15 -0.36
CA LYS A 142 -13.54 -17.24 -0.42
C LYS A 142 -13.47 -16.50 -1.77
N TYR A 143 -14.52 -16.61 -2.60
CA TYR A 143 -14.65 -15.98 -3.90
C TYR A 143 -13.51 -16.31 -4.87
N VAL A 144 -13.03 -17.56 -4.79
CA VAL A 144 -11.96 -18.09 -5.63
C VAL A 144 -12.52 -19.00 -6.72
N THR A 145 -11.94 -18.92 -7.92
CA THR A 145 -12.31 -19.74 -9.09
C THR A 145 -11.28 -20.85 -9.35
N VAL A 146 -11.62 -21.84 -10.19
CA VAL A 146 -10.71 -22.95 -10.61
C VAL A 146 -9.87 -22.62 -11.84
#